data_AF-A0A7V0WDZ6-F1
#
_entry.id   AF-A0A7V0WDZ6-F1
#
_cell.length_a   1.000
_cell.length_b   1.000
_cell.length_c   1.000
_cell.angle_alpha   90.00
_cell.angle_beta   90.00
_cell.angle_gamma   90.00
#
_symmetry.space_group_name_H-M   'P 1'
#
loop_
_entity.id
_entity.type
_entity.pdbx_description
1 polymer ?
#
loop_
_entity_poly.entity_id
_entity_poly.type
_entity_poly.pdbx_seq_one_letter_code
_entity_poly.pdbx_strand_id
1 'polypeptide(L)'
;VTFDSEMNSSTLNATTFTVSTSGGPLSGTVSYDASAKTAVFTPTLPVPPLTDITVTLTAGIKDINGNPLSSQYAWSFTTLTGFLALDFTNNTSYFVNATKVAEGTHCYI
;
A
#
# COMPACT_ATOMS: atom_id res chain seq x y z
N VAL A 1 1.36 -5.35 0.83
CA VAL A 1 1.10 -6.03 2.12
C VAL A 1 1.23 -7.51 1.88
N THR A 2 2.00 -8.21 2.70
CA THR A 2 2.18 -9.67 2.57
C THR A 2 1.58 -10.36 3.78
N PHE A 3 0.87 -11.46 3.53
CA PHE A 3 0.23 -12.27 4.56
C PHE A 3 0.99 -13.59 4.76
N ASP A 4 0.93 -14.15 5.96
CA ASP A 4 1.49 -15.47 6.25
C ASP A 4 0.69 -16.62 5.60
N SER A 5 -0.58 -16.36 5.28
CA SER A 5 -1.56 -17.33 4.80
C SER A 5 -2.22 -16.85 3.50
N GLU A 6 -2.83 -17.80 2.78
CA GLU A 6 -3.61 -17.45 1.60
C GLU A 6 -4.93 -16.78 2.01
N MET A 7 -5.22 -15.63 1.43
CA MET A 7 -6.33 -14.76 1.81
C MET A 7 -7.52 -14.94 0.88
N ASN A 8 -8.73 -14.83 1.43
CA ASN A 8 -9.93 -14.69 0.61
C ASN A 8 -9.97 -13.30 -0.01
N SER A 9 -9.68 -13.24 -1.31
CA SER A 9 -9.61 -11.99 -2.09
C SER A 9 -10.89 -11.17 -2.06
N SER A 10 -12.08 -11.77 -1.88
CA SER A 10 -13.33 -11.01 -1.78
C SER A 10 -13.41 -10.17 -0.50
N THR A 11 -12.64 -10.54 0.53
CA THR A 11 -12.55 -9.81 1.80
C THR A 11 -11.47 -8.73 1.79
N LEU A 12 -10.65 -8.64 0.73
CA LEU A 12 -9.65 -7.60 0.50
C LEU A 12 -10.24 -6.52 -0.42
N ASN A 13 -11.04 -5.62 0.14
CA ASN A 13 -11.75 -4.59 -0.62
C ASN A 13 -11.64 -3.21 0.03
N ALA A 14 -12.23 -2.19 -0.59
CA ALA A 14 -12.10 -0.79 -0.17
C ALA A 14 -12.67 -0.46 1.22
N THR A 15 -13.39 -1.39 1.87
CA THR A 15 -13.89 -1.21 3.24
C THR A 15 -12.97 -1.82 4.30
N THR A 16 -12.22 -2.87 3.93
CA THR A 16 -11.39 -3.65 4.85
C THR A 16 -9.91 -3.34 4.69
N PHE A 17 -9.49 -2.87 3.51
CA PHE A 17 -8.17 -2.33 3.21
C PHE A 17 -8.37 -0.87 2.77
N THR A 18 -8.10 0.05 3.68
CA THR A 18 -8.26 1.49 3.44
C THR A 18 -6.91 2.19 3.41
N VAL A 19 -6.83 3.22 2.57
CA VAL A 19 -5.67 4.10 2.49
C VAL A 19 -6.17 5.54 2.56
N SER A 20 -5.54 6.37 3.37
CA SER A 20 -5.93 7.76 3.58
C SER A 20 -4.72 8.67 3.69
N THR A 21 -4.93 9.93 3.38
CA THR A 21 -4.00 11.04 3.67
C THR A 21 -4.55 11.88 4.82
N SER A 22 -3.78 12.88 5.26
CA SER A 22 -4.29 13.94 6.14
C SER A 22 -5.50 14.70 5.57
N GLY A 23 -5.64 14.74 4.24
CA GLY A 23 -6.76 15.36 3.54
C GLY A 23 -8.00 14.47 3.38
N GLY A 24 -7.95 13.22 3.83
CA GLY A 24 -9.07 12.28 3.73
C GLY A 24 -8.73 10.98 2.98
N PRO A 25 -9.74 10.15 2.67
CA PRO A 25 -9.54 8.86 2.03
C PRO A 25 -8.92 9.00 0.64
N LEU A 26 -7.93 8.15 0.35
CA LEU A 26 -7.27 8.07 -0.94
C LEU A 26 -8.00 7.02 -1.78
N SER A 27 -8.61 7.43 -2.90
CA SER A 27 -9.28 6.50 -3.81
C SER A 27 -8.27 5.63 -4.58
N GLY A 28 -8.61 4.36 -4.76
CA GLY A 28 -7.79 3.40 -5.47
C GLY A 28 -8.41 2.01 -5.53
N THR A 29 -7.70 1.07 -6.14
CA THR A 29 -8.10 -0.34 -6.25
C THR A 29 -7.17 -1.23 -5.44
N VAL A 30 -7.73 -2.28 -4.84
CA VAL A 30 -6.97 -3.34 -4.17
C VAL A 30 -6.95 -4.57 -5.08
N SER A 31 -5.75 -5.08 -5.37
CA SER A 31 -5.55 -6.36 -6.03
C SER A 31 -4.82 -7.32 -5.09
N TYR A 32 -5.00 -8.62 -5.29
CA TYR A 32 -4.37 -9.66 -4.49
C TYR A 32 -3.78 -10.75 -5.39
N ASP A 33 -2.51 -11.05 -5.17
CA ASP A 33 -1.82 -12.21 -5.73
C ASP A 33 -1.76 -13.32 -4.67
N ALA A 34 -2.53 -14.38 -4.88
CA ALA A 34 -2.59 -15.53 -3.97
C ALA A 34 -1.28 -16.32 -3.93
N SER A 35 -0.54 -16.40 -5.05
CA SER A 35 0.72 -17.13 -5.11
C SER A 35 1.80 -16.43 -4.29
N ALA A 36 1.83 -15.09 -4.35
CA ALA A 36 2.74 -14.27 -3.56
C ALA A 36 2.18 -13.88 -2.18
N LYS A 37 0.95 -14.30 -1.85
CA LYS A 37 0.19 -13.86 -0.66
C LYS A 37 0.24 -12.35 -0.44
N THR A 38 0.17 -11.58 -1.52
CA THR A 38 0.46 -10.14 -1.49
C THR A 38 -0.71 -9.33 -2.03
N ALA A 39 -1.19 -8.39 -1.21
CA ALA A 39 -2.16 -7.38 -1.61
C ALA A 39 -1.46 -6.06 -1.99
N VAL A 40 -1.93 -5.45 -3.08
CA VAL A 40 -1.42 -4.20 -3.63
C VAL A 40 -2.56 -3.20 -3.71
N PHE A 41 -2.34 -2.01 -3.16
CA PHE A 41 -3.22 -0.86 -3.35
C PHE A 41 -2.66 0.04 -4.46
N THR A 42 -3.46 0.36 -5.45
CA THR A 42 -3.12 1.27 -6.53
C THR A 42 -4.00 2.52 -6.45
N PRO A 43 -3.45 3.68 -6.08
CA PRO A 43 -4.19 4.94 -6.09
C PRO A 43 -4.72 5.26 -7.49
N THR A 44 -5.94 5.82 -7.58
CA THR A 44 -6.53 6.25 -8.86
C THR A 44 -5.78 7.44 -9.46
N LEU A 45 -5.29 8.33 -8.59
CA LEU A 45 -4.52 9.51 -8.97
C LEU A 45 -3.12 9.46 -8.34
N PRO A 46 -2.10 10.06 -9.00
CA PRO A 46 -0.78 10.21 -8.40
C PRO A 46 -0.86 10.91 -7.04
N VAL A 47 -0.21 10.33 -6.03
CA VAL A 47 -0.11 10.93 -4.70
C VAL A 47 0.98 12.01 -4.75
N PRO A 48 0.71 13.24 -4.27
CA PRO A 48 1.73 14.28 -4.20
C PRO A 48 2.95 13.85 -3.36
N PRO A 49 4.13 14.45 -3.60
CA PRO A 49 5.28 14.23 -2.72
C PRO A 49 5.03 14.82 -1.33
N LEU A 50 5.80 14.38 -0.33
CA LEU A 50 5.71 14.84 1.06
C LEU A 50 4.30 14.69 1.66
N THR A 51 3.58 13.66 1.22
CA THR A 51 2.23 13.36 1.68
C THR A 51 2.26 12.21 2.68
N ASP A 52 1.72 12.44 3.87
CA ASP A 52 1.52 11.38 4.86
C ASP A 52 0.38 10.47 4.42
N ILE A 53 0.68 9.19 4.32
CA ILE A 53 -0.23 8.12 3.95
C ILE A 53 -0.38 7.20 5.15
N THR A 54 -1.61 6.90 5.52
CA THR A 54 -1.98 5.88 6.50
C THR A 54 -2.71 4.75 5.79
N VAL A 55 -2.27 3.52 6.03
CA VAL A 55 -2.93 2.30 5.56
C VAL A 55 -3.55 1.62 6.76
N THR A 56 -4.81 1.18 6.63
CA THR A 56 -5.51 0.41 7.67
C THR A 56 -6.09 -0.87 7.08
N LEU A 57 -5.79 -1.98 7.75
CA LEU A 57 -6.33 -3.31 7.48
C LEU A 57 -7.17 -3.75 8.65
N THR A 58 -8.47 -3.94 8.42
CA THR A 58 -9.41 -4.33 9.47
C THR A 58 -9.40 -5.83 9.72
N ALA A 59 -9.85 -6.27 10.90
CA ALA A 59 -10.10 -7.69 11.20
C ALA A 59 -11.23 -8.33 10.35
N GLY A 60 -11.87 -7.57 9.45
CA GLY A 60 -12.81 -8.10 8.47
C GLY A 60 -12.15 -8.86 7.30
N ILE A 61 -10.84 -8.71 7.11
CA ILE A 61 -10.05 -9.49 6.14
C ILE A 61 -9.90 -10.92 6.68
N LYS A 62 -10.16 -11.92 5.82
CA LYS A 62 -10.14 -13.34 6.20
C LYS A 62 -9.28 -14.20 5.27
N ASP A 63 -8.77 -15.30 5.81
CA ASP A 63 -8.15 -16.37 5.02
C ASP A 63 -9.20 -17.17 4.21
N ILE A 64 -8.73 -18.10 3.38
CA ILE A 64 -9.61 -19.00 2.61
C ILE A 64 -10.47 -19.93 3.48
N ASN A 65 -10.11 -20.13 4.76
CA ASN A 65 -10.85 -20.93 5.73
C ASN A 65 -11.87 -20.10 6.53
N GLY A 66 -11.90 -18.78 6.35
CA GLY A 66 -12.78 -17.85 7.05
C GLY A 66 -12.23 -17.31 8.38
N ASN A 67 -10.96 -17.58 8.71
CA ASN A 67 -10.29 -17.02 9.88
C ASN A 67 -9.96 -15.53 9.64
N PRO A 68 -10.41 -14.61 10.52
CA PRO A 68 -10.07 -13.19 10.39
C PRO A 68 -8.61 -12.92 10.78
N LEU A 69 -8.08 -11.75 10.39
CA LEU A 69 -6.86 -11.24 11.00
C LEU A 69 -7.00 -11.17 12.52
N SER A 70 -5.96 -11.59 13.25
CA SER A 70 -5.87 -11.52 14.72
C SER A 70 -6.16 -10.13 15.30
N SER A 71 -5.84 -9.07 14.56
CA SER A 71 -6.11 -7.68 14.94
C SER A 71 -6.18 -6.75 13.73
N GLN A 72 -6.62 -5.52 13.97
CA GLN A 72 -6.47 -4.44 12.99
C GLN A 72 -5.00 -4.04 12.89
N TYR A 73 -4.48 -3.90 11.66
CA TYR A 73 -3.16 -3.35 11.40
C TYR A 73 -3.30 -1.93 10.86
N ALA A 74 -2.51 -1.00 11.36
CA ALA A 74 -2.41 0.34 10.82
C ALA A 74 -0.97 0.83 10.87
N TRP A 75 -0.52 1.46 9.79
CA TRP A 75 0.81 2.07 9.72
C TRP A 75 0.77 3.28 8.80
N SER A 76 1.76 4.16 8.96
CA SER A 76 1.88 5.37 8.16
C SER A 76 3.27 5.50 7.55
N PHE A 77 3.34 6.14 6.40
CA PHE A 77 4.59 6.53 5.74
C PHE A 77 4.38 7.84 4.98
N THR A 78 5.46 8.59 4.78
CA THR A 78 5.44 9.83 3.98
C THR A 78 5.99 9.55 2.59
N THR A 79 5.28 9.99 1.54
CA THR A 79 5.82 9.96 0.17
C THR A 79 7.02 10.89 0.07
N LEU A 80 8.02 10.50 -0.71
CA LEU A 80 9.20 11.33 -0.91
C LEU A 80 9.04 12.20 -2.16
N THR A 81 9.69 13.35 -2.15
CA THR A 81 9.91 14.12 -3.38
C THR A 81 10.74 13.27 -4.33
N GLY A 82 10.28 13.13 -5.58
CA GLY A 82 11.16 12.64 -6.64
C GLY A 82 12.37 13.56 -6.72
N PHE A 83 13.54 13.07 -6.35
CA PHE A 83 14.75 13.87 -6.49
C PHE A 83 15.06 13.99 -7.98
N LEU A 84 15.37 15.21 -8.44
CA LEU A 84 16.00 15.38 -9.73
C LEU A 84 17.40 14.77 -9.63
N ALA A 85 17.63 13.64 -10.28
CA ALA A 85 18.99 13.19 -10.53
C ALA A 85 19.54 14.07 -11.64
N LEU A 86 20.43 15.00 -11.28
CA LEU A 86 21.23 15.72 -12.26
C LEU A 86 22.32 14.77 -12.72
N ASP A 87 22.22 14.31 -13.98
CA ASP A 87 23.34 13.67 -14.63
C ASP A 87 24.30 14.76 -15.12
N PHE A 88 25.33 15.06 -14.31
CA PHE A 88 26.35 16.05 -14.64
C PHE A 88 27.20 15.66 -15.86
N THR A 89 27.15 14.40 -16.30
CA THR A 89 27.85 13.92 -17.49
C THR A 89 27.09 14.22 -18.78
N ASN A 90 25.75 14.29 -18.74
CA ASN A 90 24.92 14.52 -19.93
C ASN A 90 24.08 15.81 -19.89
N ASN A 91 24.16 16.61 -18.82
CA ASN A 91 23.34 17.82 -18.64
C ASN A 91 21.83 17.54 -18.82
N THR A 92 21.39 16.35 -18.39
CA THR A 92 20.01 15.90 -18.46
C THR A 92 19.46 15.70 -17.07
N SER A 93 18.28 16.26 -16.81
CA SER A 93 17.53 16.03 -15.57
C SER A 93 16.70 14.76 -15.71
N TYR A 94 16.96 13.75 -14.88
CA TYR A 94 16.13 12.56 -14.79
C TYR A 94 15.15 12.69 -13.61
N PHE A 95 13.85 12.54 -13.87
CA PHE A 95 12.86 12.34 -12.82
C PHE A 95 12.92 10.88 -12.38
N VAL A 96 13.50 10.61 -11.21
CA VAL A 96 13.30 9.32 -10.53
C VAL A 96 12.09 9.45 -9.61
N ASN A 97 10.98 8.80 -9.98
CA ASN A 97 9.81 8.72 -9.12
C ASN A 97 10.21 8.02 -7.80
N ALA A 98 10.24 8.78 -6.71
CA ALA A 98 10.53 8.24 -5.39
C ALA A 98 9.31 7.50 -4.86
N THR A 99 9.09 6.27 -5.32
CA THR A 99 8.12 5.38 -4.71
C THR A 99 8.73 4.82 -3.43
N LYS A 100 8.51 5.49 -2.28
CA LYS A 100 8.62 4.75 -1.02
C LYS A 100 7.41 3.82 -0.96
N VAL A 101 7.60 2.58 -1.41
CA VAL A 101 6.67 1.49 -1.15
C VAL A 101 6.69 1.30 0.38
N ALA A 102 5.53 1.04 1.01
CA ALA A 102 5.53 0.53 2.37
C ALA A 102 6.30 -0.80 2.36
N GLU A 103 7.57 -0.78 2.75
CA GLU A 103 8.41 -1.98 2.76
C GLU A 103 7.84 -2.96 3.79
N GLY A 104 7.34 -4.10 3.28
CA GLY A 104 7.24 -5.35 4.02
C GLY A 104 6.34 -5.36 5.28
N THR A 105 5.14 -4.79 5.25
CA THR A 105 4.17 -5.09 6.31
C THR A 105 3.75 -6.56 6.23
N HIS A 106 4.19 -7.36 7.20
CA HIS A 106 3.74 -8.74 7.43
C HIS A 106 2.53 -8.72 8.36
N CYS A 107 1.40 -9.24 7.86
CA CYS A 107 0.17 -9.39 8.62
C CYS A 107 -0.06 -10.85 8.95
N TYR A 108 -0.51 -11.11 10.18
CA TYR A 108 -0.71 -12.45 10.72
C TYR A 108 -2.20 -12.73 10.90
N ILE A 109 -2.57 -13.99 10.67
CA ILE A 109 -3.92 -14.51 10.92
C ILE A 109 -4.01 -15.01 12.36
#